data_AF-A0A353TXR7-F1
#
_entry.id   AF-A0A353TXR7-F1
#
_cell.length_a   1.000
_cell.length_b   1.000
_cell.length_c   1.000
_cell.angle_alpha   90.00
_cell.angle_beta   90.00
_cell.angle_gamma   90.00
#
_symmetry.space_group_name_H-M   'P 1'
#
loop_
_entity.id
_entity.type
_entity.pdbx_description
1 polymer ?
#
loop_
_entity_poly.entity_id
_entity_poly.type
_entity_poly.pdbx_seq_one_letter_code
_entity_poly.pdbx_strand_id
1 'polypeptide(L)'
;FKRTDLTEVSSNSKLKKVRTFKGFLVNNYLPIQALINQKSILIKPEIGTFTFISDFESFEIPDDITIVGIENPENFRCIEKQKYLFEDIKPLFVSRYPQNQSKDLIKWLQAIPNSYLHFGDFDFAGISIYLNEFKRYLGNKAAFFIPGDTEELMERYGNRKLYDNQKANFNINKIEEIKLKHLISIIHRYKRGLEQEVFIKRKHN
;
A
#
# COMPACT_ATOMS: atom_id res chain seq x y z
N PHE A 1 26.16 -32.70 26.64
CA PHE A 1 25.61 -31.34 26.74
C PHE A 1 24.24 -31.40 27.40
N LYS A 2 24.12 -30.81 28.59
CA LYS A 2 22.97 -30.94 29.50
C LYS A 2 21.78 -30.11 29.01
N ARG A 3 20.59 -30.66 29.21
CA ARG A 3 19.27 -30.20 28.73
C ARG A 3 18.69 -29.04 29.58
N THR A 4 19.54 -28.27 30.27
CA THR A 4 19.11 -27.39 31.37
C THR A 4 19.11 -25.89 31.03
N ASP A 5 19.67 -25.48 29.88
CA ASP A 5 19.77 -24.05 29.51
C ASP A 5 18.60 -23.52 28.67
N LEU A 6 17.64 -24.38 28.29
CA LEU A 6 16.49 -23.98 27.45
C LEU A 6 15.29 -23.45 28.24
N THR A 7 15.30 -23.53 29.56
CA THR A 7 14.16 -23.14 30.40
C THR A 7 14.22 -21.71 30.92
N GLU A 8 15.41 -21.09 31.04
CA GLU A 8 15.55 -19.72 31.56
C GLU A 8 15.22 -18.60 30.55
N VAL A 9 15.25 -18.88 29.24
CA VAL A 9 14.91 -17.88 28.21
C VAL A 9 13.39 -17.73 28.06
N SER A 10 12.61 -18.71 28.50
CA SER A 10 11.15 -18.71 28.32
C SER A 10 10.39 -17.83 29.32
N SER A 11 10.95 -17.60 30.51
CA SER A 11 10.27 -16.94 31.63
C SER A 11 10.38 -15.41 31.59
N ASN A 12 11.42 -14.84 30.97
CA ASN A 12 11.64 -13.38 30.94
C ASN A 12 11.03 -12.66 29.73
N SER A 13 10.60 -13.40 28.70
CA SER A 13 9.97 -12.83 27.48
C SER A 13 8.60 -12.20 27.70
N LYS A 14 8.02 -12.35 28.90
CA LYS A 14 6.70 -11.81 29.27
C LYS A 14 6.75 -10.42 29.92
N LEU A 15 7.91 -9.91 30.32
CA LEU A 15 8.01 -8.69 31.14
C LEU A 15 8.15 -7.38 30.36
N LYS A 16 8.54 -7.42 29.08
CA LYS A 16 8.30 -6.37 28.08
C LYS A 16 8.25 -7.07 26.72
N LYS A 17 7.07 -7.20 26.11
CA LYS A 17 6.95 -7.65 24.71
C LYS A 17 7.57 -6.58 23.79
N VAL A 18 8.88 -6.57 23.68
CA VAL A 18 9.58 -5.80 22.64
C VAL A 18 9.24 -6.48 21.33
N ARG A 19 8.43 -5.83 20.49
CA ARG A 19 8.08 -6.35 19.17
C ARG A 19 9.35 -6.32 18.30
N THR A 20 9.94 -7.50 18.08
CA THR A 20 11.22 -7.65 17.36
C THR A 20 11.07 -7.58 15.83
N PHE A 21 9.91 -7.98 15.29
CA PHE A 21 9.64 -7.93 13.85
C PHE A 21 8.69 -6.76 13.53
N LYS A 22 9.30 -5.61 13.25
CA LYS A 22 8.64 -4.35 12.86
C LYS A 22 9.24 -3.86 11.54
N GLY A 23 8.47 -3.12 10.76
CA GLY A 23 8.86 -2.65 9.44
C GLY A 23 7.84 -2.97 8.37
N PHE A 24 8.19 -2.68 7.12
CA PHE A 24 7.36 -2.95 5.95
C PHE A 24 8.24 -3.20 4.71
N LEU A 25 7.62 -3.77 3.68
CA LEU A 25 8.27 -4.02 2.39
C LEU A 25 8.18 -2.80 1.50
N VAL A 26 9.29 -2.51 0.82
CA VAL A 26 9.37 -1.52 -0.25
C VAL A 26 9.80 -2.17 -1.57
N ASN A 27 9.32 -1.60 -2.66
CA ASN A 27 9.69 -1.97 -4.03
C ASN A 27 9.83 -0.72 -4.90
N ASN A 28 10.61 -0.80 -5.96
CA ASN A 28 10.94 0.31 -6.84
C ASN A 28 11.45 -0.20 -8.19
N TYR A 29 11.23 0.59 -9.24
CA TYR A 29 11.82 0.36 -10.56
C TYR A 29 12.88 1.42 -10.93
N LEU A 30 13.01 2.48 -10.13
CA LEU A 30 14.10 3.46 -10.20
C LEU A 30 14.93 3.36 -8.91
N PRO A 31 16.28 3.42 -8.98
CA PRO A 31 17.10 3.48 -7.77
C PRO A 31 16.72 4.67 -6.89
N ILE A 32 16.58 4.43 -5.58
CA ILE A 32 16.23 5.48 -4.61
C ILE A 32 17.35 5.60 -3.59
N GLN A 33 17.94 6.80 -3.53
CA GLN A 33 18.90 7.18 -2.51
C GLN A 33 18.14 7.55 -1.24
N ALA A 34 18.41 6.88 -0.13
CA ALA A 34 17.72 7.06 1.14
C ALA A 34 18.71 7.12 2.31
N LEU A 35 18.20 7.43 3.50
CA LEU A 35 18.94 7.35 4.76
C LEU A 35 18.25 6.36 5.70
N ILE A 36 19.04 5.56 6.41
CA ILE A 36 18.59 4.78 7.58
C ILE A 36 19.62 4.98 8.68
N ASN A 37 19.17 5.33 9.87
CA ASN A 37 20.06 5.61 11.01
C ASN A 37 21.18 6.61 10.64
N GLN A 38 20.83 7.66 9.88
CA GLN A 38 21.74 8.68 9.34
C GLN A 38 22.81 8.15 8.36
N LYS A 39 22.71 6.89 7.93
CA LYS A 39 23.60 6.29 6.94
C LYS A 39 22.92 6.22 5.58
N SER A 40 23.67 6.67 4.58
CA SER A 40 23.28 6.61 3.17
C SER A 40 23.15 5.17 2.69
N ILE A 41 21.99 4.85 2.11
CA ILE A 41 21.69 3.57 1.48
C ILE A 41 21.10 3.78 0.08
N LEU A 42 21.34 2.83 -0.82
CA LEU A 42 20.75 2.83 -2.16
C LEU A 42 19.81 1.63 -2.30
N ILE A 43 18.51 1.89 -2.44
CA ILE A 43 17.50 0.87 -2.71
C ILE A 43 17.49 0.62 -4.21
N LYS A 44 18.10 -0.48 -4.64
CA LYS A 44 18.22 -0.83 -6.06
C LYS A 44 16.99 -1.62 -6.53
N PRO A 45 16.47 -1.34 -7.72
CA PRO A 45 15.45 -2.17 -8.34
C PRO A 45 16.07 -3.51 -8.71
N GLU A 46 15.49 -4.61 -8.23
CA GLU A 46 15.90 -5.97 -8.62
C GLU A 46 14.66 -6.87 -8.71
N ILE A 47 14.42 -7.41 -9.91
CA ILE A 47 13.19 -8.16 -10.22
C ILE A 47 13.11 -9.39 -9.32
N GLY A 48 11.95 -9.55 -8.66
CA GLY A 48 11.71 -10.68 -7.76
C GLY A 48 12.21 -10.46 -6.33
N THR A 49 12.76 -9.29 -6.03
CA THR A 49 13.15 -8.89 -4.67
C THR A 49 12.30 -7.74 -4.17
N PHE A 50 12.16 -7.67 -2.85
CA PHE A 50 11.61 -6.53 -2.14
C PHE A 50 12.57 -6.21 -0.99
N THR A 51 12.72 -4.93 -0.65
CA THR A 51 13.56 -4.56 0.50
C THR A 51 12.67 -4.43 1.73
N PHE A 52 13.02 -5.13 2.82
CA PHE A 52 12.32 -4.97 4.10
C PHE A 52 13.02 -3.90 4.94
N ILE A 53 12.29 -2.86 5.34
CA ILE A 53 12.81 -1.75 6.13
C ILE A 53 12.45 -1.97 7.60
N SER A 54 13.38 -2.55 8.37
CA SER A 54 13.16 -2.86 9.79
C SER A 54 13.25 -1.63 10.70
N ASP A 55 14.27 -0.79 10.45
CA ASP A 55 14.53 0.44 11.21
C ASP A 55 13.78 1.62 10.59
N PHE A 56 12.50 1.42 10.33
CA PHE A 56 11.68 2.38 9.59
C PHE A 56 11.55 3.74 10.28
N GLU A 57 11.71 3.82 11.61
CA GLU A 57 11.60 5.09 12.32
C GLU A 57 12.71 6.09 11.97
N SER A 58 13.84 5.63 11.42
CA SER A 58 14.93 6.47 10.93
C SER A 58 15.06 6.42 9.41
N PHE A 59 14.09 5.82 8.71
CA PHE A 59 14.09 5.70 7.26
C PHE A 59 13.59 7.00 6.63
N GLU A 60 14.50 7.69 5.94
CA GLU A 60 14.21 8.96 5.26
C GLU A 60 14.46 8.81 3.76
N ILE A 61 13.58 9.42 2.97
CA ILE A 61 13.63 9.42 1.52
C ILE A 61 13.57 10.86 1.00
N PRO A 62 14.00 11.13 -0.24
CA PRO A 62 13.90 12.47 -0.83
C PRO A 62 12.44 12.95 -0.90
N ASP A 63 12.24 14.26 -0.71
CA ASP A 63 10.90 14.87 -0.67
C ASP A 63 10.15 14.80 -2.00
N ASP A 64 10.86 14.64 -3.12
CA ASP A 64 10.27 14.52 -4.46
C ASP A 64 9.74 13.10 -4.78
N ILE A 65 9.94 12.14 -3.87
CA ILE A 65 9.36 10.81 -3.98
C ILE A 65 7.88 10.83 -3.60
N THR A 66 7.04 10.22 -4.43
CA THR A 66 5.64 9.91 -4.11
C THR A 66 5.55 8.47 -3.64
N ILE A 67 4.85 8.22 -2.53
CA ILE A 67 4.72 6.87 -2.00
C ILE A 67 3.44 6.25 -2.54
N VAL A 68 3.56 5.11 -3.19
CA VAL A 68 2.40 4.38 -3.73
C VAL A 68 2.12 3.17 -2.86
N GLY A 69 1.02 3.22 -2.11
CA GLY A 69 0.56 2.10 -1.31
C GLY A 69 -0.17 1.09 -2.16
N ILE A 70 0.41 -0.10 -2.32
CA ILE A 70 -0.19 -1.20 -3.07
C ILE A 70 -0.89 -2.14 -2.11
N GLU A 71 -2.18 -2.38 -2.35
CA GLU A 71 -2.95 -3.33 -1.57
C GLU A 71 -2.62 -4.78 -1.97
N ASN A 72 -2.70 -5.12 -3.26
CA ASN A 72 -2.60 -6.49 -3.72
C ASN A 72 -1.13 -6.99 -3.83
N PRO A 73 -0.78 -8.16 -3.26
CA PRO A 73 0.57 -8.69 -3.34
C PRO A 73 1.09 -8.98 -4.76
N GLU A 74 0.22 -9.40 -5.69
CA GLU A 74 0.60 -9.64 -7.09
C GLU A 74 0.93 -8.31 -7.77
N ASN A 75 0.12 -7.27 -7.55
CA ASN A 75 0.41 -5.92 -8.04
C ASN A 75 1.73 -5.40 -7.47
N PHE A 76 2.00 -5.61 -6.18
CA PHE A 76 3.24 -5.17 -5.55
C PHE A 76 4.46 -5.94 -6.08
N ARG A 77 4.29 -7.22 -6.41
CA ARG A 77 5.33 -8.02 -7.07
C ARG A 77 5.59 -7.58 -8.50
N CYS A 78 4.54 -7.16 -9.22
CA CYS A 78 4.57 -6.88 -10.64
C CYS A 78 4.54 -5.37 -10.97
N ILE A 79 5.18 -4.51 -10.16
CA ILE A 79 5.16 -3.04 -10.38
C ILE A 79 5.66 -2.63 -11.77
N GLU A 80 6.62 -3.36 -12.34
CA GLU A 80 7.15 -3.08 -13.68
C GLU A 80 6.07 -3.15 -14.77
N LYS A 81 5.10 -4.04 -14.60
CA LYS A 81 3.98 -4.21 -15.54
C LYS A 81 2.90 -3.12 -15.40
N GLN A 82 3.03 -2.27 -14.38
CA GLN A 82 2.12 -1.18 -14.04
C GLN A 82 2.81 0.19 -14.11
N LYS A 83 4.08 0.25 -14.54
CA LYS A 83 4.88 1.48 -14.62
C LYS A 83 4.19 2.60 -15.41
N TYR A 84 3.42 2.23 -16.44
CA TYR A 84 2.64 3.15 -17.28
C TYR A 84 1.61 4.00 -16.52
N LEU A 85 1.24 3.60 -15.30
CA LEU A 85 0.31 4.35 -14.46
C LEU A 85 0.97 5.51 -13.69
N PHE A 86 2.30 5.50 -13.58
CA PHE A 86 3.06 6.36 -12.67
C PHE A 86 4.20 7.10 -13.38
N GLU A 87 4.04 7.36 -14.68
CA GLU A 87 5.09 8.00 -15.51
C GLU A 87 5.39 9.45 -15.07
N ASP A 88 4.40 10.14 -14.52
CA ASP A 88 4.51 11.55 -14.10
C ASP A 88 5.08 11.74 -12.68
N ILE A 89 5.44 10.65 -11.98
CA ILE A 89 5.95 10.70 -10.61
C ILE A 89 7.21 9.85 -10.44
N LYS A 90 7.89 10.04 -9.31
CA LYS A 90 8.96 9.13 -8.84
C LYS A 90 8.41 8.25 -7.71
N PRO A 91 7.92 7.03 -8.01
CA PRO A 91 7.25 6.24 -7.00
C PRO A 91 8.21 5.40 -6.16
N LEU A 92 7.97 5.36 -4.86
CA LEU A 92 8.38 4.27 -3.96
C LEU A 92 7.15 3.46 -3.61
N PHE A 93 7.13 2.17 -3.96
CA PHE A 93 5.99 1.31 -3.67
C PHE A 93 6.14 0.74 -2.27
N VAL A 94 5.05 0.76 -1.50
CA VAL A 94 4.95 0.14 -0.18
C VAL A 94 3.81 -0.87 -0.19
N SER A 95 4.02 -2.02 0.44
CA SER A 95 2.98 -3.04 0.54
C SER A 95 2.10 -2.81 1.75
N ARG A 96 0.79 -3.01 1.62
CA ARG A 96 -0.11 -3.17 2.77
C ARG A 96 0.15 -4.49 3.52
N TYR A 97 0.83 -5.45 2.89
CA TYR A 97 1.10 -6.77 3.46
C TYR A 97 2.49 -6.88 4.12
N PRO A 98 2.60 -7.68 5.20
CA PRO A 98 1.51 -8.35 5.91
C PRO A 98 0.64 -7.36 6.73
N GLN A 99 -0.68 -7.57 6.74
CA GLN A 99 -1.67 -6.62 7.32
C GLN A 99 -1.39 -6.22 8.78
N ASN A 100 -0.79 -7.11 9.56
CA ASN A 100 -0.39 -6.86 10.96
C ASN A 100 0.72 -5.79 11.09
N GLN A 101 1.46 -5.51 10.01
CA GLN A 101 2.54 -4.51 9.93
C GLN A 101 2.08 -3.16 9.36
N SER A 102 0.84 -3.05 8.89
CA SER A 102 0.25 -1.78 8.40
C SER A 102 0.44 -0.61 9.38
N LYS A 103 0.47 -0.89 10.70
CA LYS A 103 0.71 0.12 11.74
C LYS A 103 2.10 0.76 11.66
N ASP A 104 3.13 0.00 11.31
CA ASP A 104 4.49 0.53 11.16
C ASP A 104 4.57 1.42 9.94
N LEU A 105 3.98 0.96 8.83
CA LEU A 105 3.86 1.75 7.61
C LEU A 105 3.11 3.06 7.88
N ILE A 106 1.94 3.01 8.53
CA ILE A 106 1.15 4.21 8.85
C ILE A 106 1.94 5.17 9.77
N LYS A 107 2.69 4.64 10.74
CA LYS A 107 3.54 5.45 11.63
C LYS A 107 4.66 6.15 10.85
N TRP A 108 5.35 5.41 9.97
CA TRP A 108 6.36 5.99 9.08
C TRP A 108 5.78 7.04 8.15
N LEU A 109 4.67 6.71 7.48
CA LEU A 109 3.97 7.63 6.58
C LEU A 109 3.58 8.91 7.30
N GLN A 110 3.14 8.86 8.57
CA GLN A 110 2.84 10.08 9.36
C GLN A 110 4.08 10.95 9.62
N ALA A 111 5.25 10.35 9.82
CA ALA A 111 6.48 11.05 10.20
C ALA A 111 7.13 11.82 9.04
N ILE A 112 6.89 11.42 7.80
CA ILE A 112 7.51 12.01 6.61
C ILE A 112 6.55 12.98 5.86
N PRO A 113 7.10 13.95 5.11
CA PRO A 113 6.29 14.95 4.39
C PRO A 113 5.76 14.43 3.05
N ASN A 114 6.28 13.32 2.53
CA ASN A 114 5.97 12.80 1.19
C ASN A 114 4.46 12.57 0.98
N SER A 115 4.02 12.84 -0.25
CA SER A 115 2.66 12.52 -0.69
C SER A 115 2.45 11.01 -0.74
N TYR A 116 1.26 10.58 -0.33
CA TYR A 116 0.84 9.18 -0.35
C TYR A 116 -0.31 8.98 -1.34
N LEU A 117 -0.11 8.04 -2.24
CA LEU A 117 -1.07 7.66 -3.26
C LEU A 117 -1.50 6.22 -3.00
N HIS A 118 -2.75 6.03 -2.59
CA HIS A 118 -3.31 4.73 -2.31
C HIS A 118 -3.80 4.07 -3.60
N PHE A 119 -3.22 2.94 -3.96
CA PHE A 119 -3.63 2.14 -5.10
C PHE A 119 -4.09 0.77 -4.59
N GLY A 120 -5.41 0.60 -4.51
CA GLY A 120 -6.07 -0.62 -4.05
C GLY A 120 -7.19 -1.03 -5.00
N ASP A 121 -8.07 -1.88 -4.50
CA ASP A 121 -9.22 -2.34 -5.27
C ASP A 121 -10.26 -1.23 -5.45
N PHE A 122 -10.91 -1.22 -6.61
CA PHE A 122 -11.94 -0.25 -6.99
C PHE A 122 -13.31 -0.79 -6.61
N ASP A 123 -13.50 -1.05 -5.32
CA ASP A 123 -14.74 -1.53 -4.72
C ASP A 123 -14.97 -0.87 -3.34
N PHE A 124 -16.01 -1.27 -2.61
CA PHE A 124 -16.29 -0.67 -1.30
C PHE A 124 -15.29 -1.09 -0.22
N ALA A 125 -14.66 -2.25 -0.35
CA ALA A 125 -13.65 -2.73 0.59
C ALA A 125 -12.35 -1.94 0.46
N GLY A 126 -11.82 -1.78 -0.76
CA GLY A 126 -10.62 -0.97 -1.04
C GLY A 126 -10.81 0.48 -0.65
N ILE A 127 -11.98 1.08 -0.96
CA ILE A 127 -12.31 2.44 -0.52
C ILE A 127 -12.38 2.53 1.01
N SER A 128 -12.97 1.52 1.68
CA SER A 128 -13.02 1.46 3.14
C SER A 128 -11.62 1.39 3.75
N ILE A 129 -10.71 0.58 3.18
CA ILE A 129 -9.32 0.47 3.62
C ILE A 129 -8.63 1.83 3.51
N TYR A 130 -8.72 2.48 2.35
CA TYR A 130 -8.16 3.81 2.17
C TYR A 130 -8.69 4.81 3.22
N LEU A 131 -10.01 4.92 3.37
CA LEU A 131 -10.62 5.90 4.25
C LEU A 131 -10.29 5.63 5.73
N ASN A 132 -10.44 4.38 6.15
CA ASN A 132 -10.38 3.97 7.57
C ASN A 132 -8.99 3.57 8.05
N GLU A 133 -8.04 3.27 7.17
CA GLU A 133 -6.66 2.90 7.55
C GLU A 133 -5.62 3.96 7.16
N PHE A 134 -5.82 4.71 6.08
CA PHE A 134 -4.82 5.66 5.58
C PHE A 134 -5.29 7.11 5.69
N LYS A 135 -6.36 7.48 4.99
CA LYS A 135 -6.86 8.86 4.90
C LYS A 135 -7.10 9.49 6.26
N ARG A 136 -7.69 8.75 7.21
CA ARG A 136 -7.94 9.25 8.58
C ARG A 136 -6.68 9.70 9.34
N TYR A 137 -5.50 9.15 9.03
CA TYR A 137 -4.24 9.47 9.71
C TYR A 137 -3.35 10.40 8.88
N LEU A 138 -3.44 10.30 7.55
CA LEU A 138 -2.59 11.04 6.64
C LEU A 138 -3.24 12.36 6.16
N GLY A 139 -4.57 12.47 6.22
CA GLY A 139 -5.29 13.68 5.83
C GLY A 139 -5.02 14.08 4.38
N ASN A 140 -4.63 15.34 4.17
CA ASN A 140 -4.50 15.93 2.82
C ASN A 140 -3.33 15.37 2.01
N LYS A 141 -2.33 14.73 2.64
CA LYS A 141 -1.24 14.12 1.89
C LYS A 141 -1.60 12.78 1.24
N ALA A 142 -2.74 12.20 1.63
CA ALA A 142 -3.23 10.96 1.07
C ALA A 142 -4.29 11.20 0.01
N ALA A 143 -4.16 10.55 -1.14
CA ALA A 143 -5.16 10.51 -2.22
C ALA A 143 -5.41 9.07 -2.67
N PHE A 144 -6.64 8.74 -3.07
CA PHE A 144 -6.94 7.47 -3.75
C PHE A 144 -6.59 7.59 -5.24
N PHE A 145 -5.77 6.66 -5.75
CA PHE A 145 -5.37 6.64 -7.14
C PHE A 145 -6.45 6.03 -8.03
N ILE A 146 -6.86 6.77 -9.05
CA ILE A 146 -7.89 6.34 -9.99
C ILE A 146 -7.36 6.61 -11.40
N PRO A 147 -6.88 5.57 -12.11
CA PRO A 147 -6.51 5.64 -13.52
C PRO A 147 -7.64 6.18 -14.42
N GLY A 148 -7.29 6.83 -15.52
CA GLY A 148 -8.28 7.46 -16.42
C GLY A 148 -9.20 6.47 -17.14
N ASP A 149 -8.75 5.22 -17.29
CA ASP A 149 -9.46 4.10 -17.94
C ASP A 149 -10.29 3.25 -16.95
N THR A 150 -10.40 3.65 -15.68
CA THR A 150 -11.12 2.87 -14.65
C THR A 150 -12.59 2.59 -15.01
N GLU A 151 -13.32 3.54 -15.61
CA GLU A 151 -14.74 3.31 -15.97
C GLU A 151 -14.87 2.26 -17.08
N GLU A 152 -14.03 2.33 -18.12
CA GLU A 152 -14.00 1.35 -19.21
C GLU A 152 -13.66 -0.05 -18.68
N LEU A 153 -12.65 -0.14 -17.82
CA LEU A 153 -12.23 -1.41 -17.22
C LEU A 153 -13.30 -1.95 -16.26
N MET A 154 -14.02 -1.10 -15.53
CA MET A 154 -15.13 -1.49 -14.67
C MET A 154 -16.26 -2.14 -15.49
N GLU A 155 -16.60 -1.55 -16.64
CA GLU A 155 -17.61 -2.10 -17.54
C GLU A 155 -17.20 -3.48 -18.08
N ARG A 156 -15.95 -3.57 -18.54
CA ARG A 156 -15.43 -4.76 -19.24
C ARG A 156 -15.08 -5.92 -18.33
N TYR A 157 -14.43 -5.64 -17.20
CA TYR A 157 -13.84 -6.64 -16.31
C TYR A 157 -14.41 -6.61 -14.88
N GLY A 158 -15.24 -5.62 -14.55
CA GLY A 158 -15.79 -5.49 -13.22
C GLY A 158 -16.65 -6.70 -12.81
N ASN A 159 -16.52 -7.07 -11.54
CA ASN A 159 -17.18 -8.21 -10.94
C ASN A 159 -18.37 -7.77 -10.08
N ARG A 160 -19.56 -8.23 -10.46
CA ARG A 160 -20.81 -7.93 -9.73
C ARG A 160 -20.84 -8.48 -8.32
N LYS A 161 -20.16 -9.60 -8.05
CA LYS A 161 -20.12 -10.20 -6.70
C LYS A 161 -19.43 -9.28 -5.70
N LEU A 162 -18.46 -8.47 -6.12
CA LEU A 162 -17.81 -7.49 -5.25
C LEU A 162 -18.80 -6.41 -4.80
N TYR A 163 -19.72 -5.99 -5.68
CA TYR A 163 -20.78 -5.06 -5.32
C TYR A 163 -21.82 -5.69 -4.39
N ASP A 164 -22.33 -6.88 -4.74
CA ASP A 164 -23.44 -7.51 -4.02
C ASP A 164 -23.06 -7.96 -2.60
N ASN A 165 -21.81 -8.41 -2.39
CA ASN A 165 -21.36 -8.97 -1.11
C ASN A 165 -20.83 -7.93 -0.13
N GLN A 166 -20.53 -6.71 -0.59
CA GLN A 166 -19.89 -5.69 0.24
C GLN A 166 -20.92 -4.66 0.69
N LYS A 167 -20.91 -4.37 1.99
CA LYS A 167 -21.60 -3.19 2.53
C LYS A 167 -20.59 -2.06 2.66
N ALA A 168 -20.94 -0.89 2.14
CA ALA A 168 -20.14 0.31 2.34
C ALA A 168 -20.06 0.62 3.84
N ASN A 169 -18.86 0.46 4.42
CA ASN A 169 -18.58 0.74 5.83
C ASN A 169 -18.01 2.16 6.03
N PHE A 170 -18.42 3.09 5.16
CA PHE A 170 -18.00 4.49 5.21
C PHE A 170 -19.17 5.42 4.87
N ASN A 171 -19.10 6.66 5.34
CA ASN A 171 -20.13 7.65 5.07
C ASN A 171 -19.73 8.50 3.84
N ILE A 172 -20.40 8.28 2.72
CA ILE A 172 -20.16 8.99 1.46
C ILE A 172 -20.28 10.52 1.60
N ASN A 173 -21.15 11.01 2.49
CA ASN A 173 -21.36 12.44 2.70
C ASN A 173 -20.16 13.12 3.40
N LYS A 174 -19.30 12.34 4.05
CA LYS A 174 -18.07 12.82 4.68
C LYS A 174 -16.86 12.80 3.73
N ILE A 175 -17.00 12.22 2.54
CA ILE A 175 -15.94 12.23 1.53
C ILE A 175 -15.94 13.63 0.89
N GLU A 176 -14.78 14.27 0.81
CA GLU A 176 -14.64 15.57 0.13
C GLU A 176 -14.09 15.40 -1.30
N GLU A 177 -13.33 14.34 -1.53
CA GLU A 177 -12.60 14.08 -2.77
C GLU A 177 -13.53 13.77 -3.94
N ILE A 178 -13.56 14.67 -4.92
CA ILE A 178 -14.42 14.56 -6.11
C ILE A 178 -14.13 13.28 -6.89
N LYS A 179 -12.84 12.94 -7.09
CA LYS A 179 -12.44 11.72 -7.81
C LYS A 179 -12.96 10.46 -7.11
N LEU A 180 -12.90 10.42 -5.78
CA LEU A 180 -13.38 9.27 -5.01
C LEU A 180 -14.91 9.15 -5.05
N LYS A 181 -15.64 10.26 -4.97
CA LYS A 181 -17.10 10.28 -5.19
C LYS A 181 -17.47 9.79 -6.58
N HIS A 182 -16.71 10.20 -7.59
CA HIS A 182 -16.94 9.75 -8.96
C HIS A 182 -16.73 8.25 -9.11
N LEU A 183 -15.66 7.69 -8.52
CA LEU A 183 -15.47 6.22 -8.48
C LEU A 183 -16.66 5.51 -7.83
N ILE A 184 -17.17 6.02 -6.70
CA ILE A 184 -18.34 5.43 -6.03
C ILE A 184 -19.58 5.49 -6.96
N SER A 185 -19.75 6.57 -7.70
CA SER A 185 -20.83 6.67 -8.69
C SER A 185 -20.71 5.65 -9.82
N ILE A 186 -19.48 5.38 -10.30
CA ILE A 186 -19.19 4.33 -11.30
C ILE A 186 -19.55 2.96 -10.73
N ILE A 187 -19.12 2.64 -9.50
CA ILE A 187 -19.42 1.38 -8.82
C ILE A 187 -20.94 1.15 -8.73
N HIS A 188 -21.71 2.17 -8.34
CA HIS A 188 -23.17 2.08 -8.28
C HIS A 188 -23.84 1.99 -9.66
N ARG A 189 -23.34 2.73 -10.66
CA ARG A 189 -23.84 2.72 -12.03
C ARG A 189 -23.72 1.33 -12.65
N TYR A 190 -22.54 0.74 -12.56
CA TYR A 190 -22.25 -0.58 -13.15
C TYR A 190 -22.62 -1.75 -12.24
N LYS A 191 -22.85 -1.50 -10.95
CA LYS A 191 -23.09 -2.51 -9.90
C LYS A 191 -21.99 -3.57 -9.87
N ARG A 192 -20.73 -3.12 -9.94
CA ARG A 192 -19.53 -3.94 -10.03
C ARG A 192 -18.42 -3.30 -9.20
N GLY A 193 -17.54 -4.13 -8.66
CA GLY A 193 -16.21 -3.72 -8.19
C GLY A 193 -15.14 -4.17 -9.19
N LEU A 194 -13.97 -3.55 -9.17
CA LEU A 194 -12.87 -3.88 -10.07
C LEU A 194 -11.59 -4.16 -9.27
N GLU A 195 -11.04 -5.36 -9.42
CA GLU A 195 -9.83 -5.81 -8.74
C GLU A 195 -8.59 -5.10 -9.31
N GLN A 196 -7.61 -4.81 -8.44
CA GLN A 196 -6.39 -4.09 -8.79
C GLN A 196 -5.57 -4.80 -9.89
N GLU A 197 -5.62 -6.12 -9.94
CA GLU A 197 -4.85 -6.97 -10.87
C GLU A 197 -5.15 -6.67 -12.34
N VAL A 198 -6.30 -6.09 -12.67
CA VAL A 198 -6.66 -5.71 -14.05
C VAL A 198 -5.62 -4.79 -14.71
N PHE A 199 -4.91 -4.00 -13.88
CA PHE A 199 -3.90 -3.06 -14.33
C PHE A 199 -2.53 -3.70 -14.59
N ILE A 200 -2.36 -4.99 -14.28
CA ILE A 200 -1.12 -5.71 -14.59
C ILE A 200 -1.10 -6.03 -16.09
N LYS A 201 -0.27 -5.32 -16.87
CA LYS A 201 -0.06 -5.67 -18.28
C LYS A 201 0.50 -7.08 -18.41
N ARG A 202 -0.34 -8.02 -18.85
CA ARG A 202 0.09 -9.35 -19.28
C ARG A 202 0.63 -9.20 -20.70
N LYS A 203 1.85 -9.66 -20.97
CA LYS A 203 2.30 -9.79 -22.37
C LYS A 203 1.31 -10.73 -23.05
N HIS A 204 0.72 -10.30 -24.17
CA HIS A 204 0.19 -11.27 -25.12
C HIS A 204 1.40 -12.11 -25.57
N ASN A 205 1.34 -13.42 -25.30
CA ASN A 205 2.26 -14.36 -25.92
C ASN A 205 2.03 -14.38 -27.42
#